data_AF-A0A3P3FZ83-F1
#
_entry.id   AF-A0A3P3FZ83-F1
#
_cell.length_a   1.000
_cell.length_b   1.000
_cell.length_c   1.000
_cell.angle_alpha   90.00
_cell.angle_beta   90.00
_cell.angle_gamma   90.00
#
_symmetry.space_group_name_H-M   'P 1'
#
loop_
_entity.id
_entity.type
_entity.pdbx_description
1 polymer ?
#
loop_
_entity_poly.entity_id
_entity_poly.type
_entity_poly.pdbx_seq_one_letter_code
_entity_poly.pdbx_strand_id
1 'polypeptide(L)'
;MAMVGYVLKRILMVLAGYLVAVLVGLIAVVTIYAILSAVPNAPAYFDLMGITPIAVLVVPPLGMFVYFLTIVVTGMQTLVFALIAEFFSLRSFWLHMLFGGVAAAAGFMLLWPGAPDDPERWADMGIVVAAGLVAGFVYWLIAGRDAGFRRPLIERLG
;
A
#
# COMPACT_ATOMS: atom_id res chain seq x y z
N MET A 1 17.93 19.10 20.30
CA MET A 1 16.49 19.41 20.42
C MET A 1 15.81 19.56 19.05
N ALA A 2 16.18 20.55 18.22
CA ALA A 2 15.52 20.78 16.91
C ALA A 2 15.60 19.59 15.92
N MET A 3 16.75 18.93 15.81
CA MET A 3 16.94 17.75 14.96
C MET A 3 16.07 16.56 15.41
N VAL A 4 16.06 16.28 16.72
CA VAL A 4 15.30 15.17 17.32
C VAL A 4 13.80 15.35 17.07
N GLY A 5 13.27 16.56 17.26
CA GLY A 5 11.86 16.87 16.99
C GLY A 5 11.49 16.72 15.50
N TYR A 6 12.38 17.12 14.60
CA TYR A 6 12.18 16.95 13.17
C TYR A 6 12.14 15.46 12.76
N VAL A 7 13.10 14.67 13.24
CA VAL A 7 13.16 13.22 12.95
C VAL A 7 11.95 12.50 13.52
N LEU A 8 11.57 12.80 14.76
CA LEU A 8 10.38 12.21 15.38
C LEU A 8 9.11 12.53 14.58
N LYS A 9 8.92 13.80 14.19
CA LYS A 9 7.79 14.20 13.35
C LYS A 9 7.79 13.42 12.03
N ARG A 10 8.95 13.23 11.41
CA ARG A 10 9.08 12.49 10.16
C ARG A 10 8.67 11.03 10.32
N ILE A 11 9.15 10.36 11.36
CA ILE A 11 8.79 8.97 11.68
C ILE A 11 7.28 8.85 11.87
N LEU A 12 6.66 9.77 12.63
CA LEU A 12 5.21 9.75 12.84
C LEU A 12 4.42 9.95 11.55
N MET A 13 4.86 10.86 10.65
CA MET A 13 4.21 11.05 9.36
C MET A 13 4.36 9.83 8.44
N VAL A 14 5.52 9.18 8.44
CA VAL A 14 5.74 7.93 7.67
C VAL A 14 4.84 6.82 8.19
N LEU A 15 4.75 6.64 9.50
CA LEU A 15 3.88 5.62 10.11
C LEU A 15 2.40 5.90 9.86
N ALA A 16 1.94 7.14 10.10
CA ALA A 16 0.55 7.52 9.83
C ALA A 16 0.21 7.40 8.35
N GLY A 17 1.10 7.86 7.47
CA GLY A 17 0.96 7.76 6.02
C GLY A 17 0.87 6.32 5.55
N TYR A 18 1.66 5.41 6.14
CA TYR A 18 1.59 3.98 5.85
C TYR A 18 0.25 3.38 6.26
N LEU A 19 -0.21 3.60 7.50
CA LEU A 19 -1.47 3.06 7.99
C LEU A 19 -2.67 3.52 7.14
N VAL A 20 -2.72 4.82 6.82
CA VAL A 20 -3.77 5.37 5.95
C VAL A 20 -3.67 4.82 4.54
N ALA A 21 -2.46 4.70 3.99
CA ALA A 21 -2.24 4.13 2.65
C ALA A 21 -2.71 2.67 2.56
N VAL A 22 -2.42 1.84 3.55
CA VAL A 22 -2.89 0.45 3.60
C VAL A 22 -4.41 0.40 3.63
N LEU A 23 -5.05 1.21 4.48
CA LEU A 23 -6.51 1.26 4.57
C LEU A 23 -7.14 1.65 3.23
N VAL A 24 -6.63 2.71 2.59
CA VAL A 24 -7.13 3.15 1.28
C VAL A 24 -6.83 2.13 0.19
N GLY A 25 -5.69 1.44 0.26
CA GLY A 25 -5.36 0.31 -0.62
C GLY A 25 -6.40 -0.80 -0.53
N LEU A 26 -6.81 -1.20 0.67
CA LEU A 26 -7.86 -2.21 0.85
C LEU A 26 -9.23 -1.74 0.36
N ILE A 27 -9.57 -0.47 0.58
CA ILE A 27 -10.78 0.13 0.00
C ILE A 27 -10.70 0.09 -1.53
N ALA A 28 -9.52 0.35 -2.12
CA ALA A 28 -9.32 0.26 -3.56
C ALA A 28 -9.48 -1.18 -4.07
N VAL A 29 -8.98 -2.19 -3.35
CA VAL A 29 -9.23 -3.61 -3.67
C VAL A 29 -10.74 -3.87 -3.75
N VAL A 30 -11.49 -3.56 -2.68
CA VAL A 30 -12.95 -3.75 -2.63
C VAL A 30 -13.63 -3.02 -3.79
N THR A 31 -13.21 -1.79 -4.06
CA THR A 31 -13.79 -0.96 -5.13
C THR A 31 -13.53 -1.56 -6.51
N ILE A 32 -12.31 -2.01 -6.78
CA ILE A 32 -11.95 -2.63 -8.08
C ILE A 32 -12.75 -3.90 -8.29
N TYR A 33 -12.83 -4.77 -7.28
CA TYR A 33 -13.64 -5.98 -7.34
C TYR A 33 -15.13 -5.68 -7.59
N ALA A 34 -15.70 -4.69 -6.88
CA ALA A 34 -17.09 -4.29 -7.07
C ALA A 34 -17.38 -3.70 -8.45
N ILE A 35 -16.41 -3.02 -9.07
CA ILE A 35 -16.52 -2.56 -10.46
C ILE A 35 -16.48 -3.74 -11.43
N LEU A 36 -15.57 -4.70 -11.20
CA LEU A 36 -15.44 -5.89 -12.05
C LEU A 36 -16.67 -6.79 -11.99
N SER A 37 -17.31 -6.89 -10.82
CA SER A 37 -18.55 -7.68 -10.64
C SER A 37 -19.75 -7.10 -11.39
N ALA A 38 -19.76 -5.80 -11.65
CA ALA A 38 -20.81 -5.12 -12.41
C ALA A 38 -20.68 -5.27 -13.94
N VAL A 39 -19.59 -5.89 -14.42
CA VAL A 39 -19.36 -6.10 -15.87
C VAL A 39 -20.27 -7.22 -16.38
N PRO A 40 -20.95 -7.05 -17.53
CA PRO A 40 -21.75 -8.12 -18.13
C PRO A 40 -20.91 -9.38 -18.40
N ASN A 41 -21.44 -10.54 -18.00
CA ASN A 41 -20.73 -11.84 -18.06
C ASN A 41 -19.47 -11.91 -17.18
N ALA A 42 -19.38 -11.12 -16.11
CA ALA A 42 -18.31 -11.27 -15.12
C ALA A 42 -18.29 -12.71 -14.56
N PRO A 43 -17.10 -13.32 -14.45
CA PRO A 43 -16.94 -14.60 -13.77
C PRO A 43 -17.56 -14.61 -12.37
N ALA A 44 -18.12 -15.74 -11.95
CA ALA A 44 -18.78 -15.89 -10.65
C ALA A 44 -17.85 -15.60 -9.44
N TYR A 45 -16.52 -15.69 -9.61
CA TYR A 45 -15.55 -15.36 -8.55
C TYR A 45 -15.57 -13.86 -8.17
N PHE A 46 -16.08 -12.99 -9.04
CA PHE A 46 -16.25 -11.56 -8.76
C PHE A 46 -17.56 -11.22 -8.03
N ASP A 47 -18.48 -12.17 -7.85
CA ASP A 47 -19.80 -11.87 -7.28
C ASP A 47 -19.72 -11.31 -5.85
N LEU A 48 -20.51 -10.27 -5.56
CA LEU A 48 -20.55 -9.60 -4.26
C LEU A 48 -21.45 -10.32 -3.25
N MET A 49 -22.42 -11.13 -3.72
CA MET A 49 -23.40 -11.82 -2.85
C MET A 49 -23.03 -13.28 -2.52
N GLY A 50 -21.93 -13.80 -3.06
CA GLY A 50 -21.35 -15.10 -2.71
C GLY A 50 -20.37 -15.05 -1.53
N ILE A 51 -19.85 -16.22 -1.10
CA ILE A 51 -18.66 -16.29 -0.22
C ILE A 51 -17.44 -15.95 -1.08
N THR A 52 -17.20 -14.66 -1.31
CA THR A 52 -16.08 -14.17 -2.12
C THR A 52 -15.07 -13.42 -1.26
N PRO A 53 -13.82 -13.22 -1.74
CA PRO A 53 -12.77 -12.49 -1.01
C PRO A 53 -13.18 -11.08 -0.55
N ILE A 54 -14.21 -10.50 -1.17
CA ILE A 54 -14.75 -9.17 -0.84
C ILE A 54 -15.59 -9.22 0.46
N ALA A 55 -16.38 -10.28 0.66
CA ALA A 55 -17.18 -10.43 1.88
C ALA A 55 -16.31 -10.44 3.14
N VAL A 56 -15.08 -10.95 3.01
CA VAL A 56 -14.03 -10.96 4.05
C VAL A 56 -13.64 -9.53 4.46
N LEU A 57 -13.56 -8.61 3.50
CA LEU A 57 -13.16 -7.22 3.74
C LEU A 57 -14.28 -6.33 4.29
N VAL A 58 -15.54 -6.64 3.98
CA VAL A 58 -16.71 -5.81 4.36
C VAL A 58 -17.21 -6.14 5.77
N VAL A 59 -16.97 -7.35 6.27
CA VAL A 59 -17.34 -7.77 7.64
C VAL A 59 -16.34 -7.16 8.64
N PRO A 60 -16.73 -6.29 9.59
CA PRO A 60 -15.78 -5.47 10.34
C PRO A 60 -14.67 -6.23 11.08
N PRO A 61 -14.94 -7.33 11.82
CA PRO A 61 -13.88 -8.12 12.45
C PRO A 61 -12.89 -8.71 11.45
N LEU A 62 -13.39 -9.14 10.30
CA LEU A 62 -12.62 -9.83 9.28
C LEU A 62 -11.84 -8.84 8.39
N GLY A 63 -12.42 -7.68 8.08
CA GLY A 63 -11.73 -6.56 7.44
C GLY A 63 -10.60 -6.02 8.30
N MET A 64 -10.78 -5.93 9.63
CA MET A 64 -9.70 -5.60 10.56
C MET A 64 -8.60 -6.65 10.56
N PHE A 65 -8.94 -7.94 10.53
CA PHE A 65 -7.96 -9.01 10.40
C PHE A 65 -7.14 -8.87 9.10
N VAL A 66 -7.80 -8.64 7.96
CA VAL A 66 -7.11 -8.42 6.67
C VAL A 66 -6.24 -7.17 6.70
N TYR A 67 -6.69 -6.09 7.36
CA TYR A 67 -5.90 -4.88 7.56
C TYR A 67 -4.61 -5.16 8.33
N PHE A 68 -4.69 -5.86 9.46
CA PHE A 68 -3.51 -6.26 10.22
C PHE A 68 -2.60 -7.21 9.44
N LEU A 69 -3.18 -8.20 8.75
CA LEU A 69 -2.42 -9.12 7.92
C LEU A 69 -1.65 -8.35 6.83
N THR A 70 -2.31 -7.42 6.15
CA THR A 70 -1.71 -6.56 5.12
C THR A 70 -0.54 -5.76 5.69
N ILE A 71 -0.70 -5.18 6.89
CA ILE A 71 0.37 -4.46 7.58
C ILE A 71 1.59 -5.37 7.82
N VAL A 72 1.36 -6.61 8.25
CA VAL A 72 2.43 -7.57 8.54
C VAL A 72 3.16 -7.99 7.26
N VAL A 73 2.41 -8.32 6.20
CA VAL A 73 3.02 -8.84 4.97
C VAL A 73 3.62 -7.77 4.06
N THR A 74 3.26 -6.48 4.22
CA THR A 74 3.82 -5.38 3.40
C THR A 74 4.74 -4.44 4.19
N GLY A 75 4.79 -4.56 5.52
CA GLY A 75 5.49 -3.60 6.38
C GLY A 75 6.99 -3.54 6.13
N MET A 76 7.64 -4.69 5.94
CA MET A 76 9.09 -4.74 5.71
C MET A 76 9.47 -4.11 4.36
N GLN A 77 8.73 -4.44 3.31
CA GLN A 77 8.93 -3.93 1.95
C GLN A 77 8.71 -2.42 1.92
N THR A 78 7.62 -1.95 2.56
CA THR A 78 7.29 -0.53 2.61
C THR A 78 8.31 0.25 3.42
N LEU A 79 8.81 -0.31 4.53
CA LEU A 79 9.88 0.32 5.31
C LEU A 79 11.15 0.49 4.47
N VAL A 80 11.56 -0.54 3.71
CA VAL A 80 12.73 -0.45 2.83
C VAL A 80 12.54 0.66 1.79
N PHE A 81 11.39 0.69 1.11
CA PHE A 81 11.11 1.73 0.12
C PHE A 81 11.03 3.14 0.73
N ALA A 82 10.44 3.28 1.93
CA ALA A 82 10.42 4.55 2.64
C ALA A 82 11.83 5.02 2.99
N LEU A 83 12.70 4.14 3.49
CA LEU A 83 14.10 4.48 3.78
C LEU A 83 14.87 4.90 2.53
N ILE A 84 14.67 4.21 1.40
CA ILE A 84 15.24 4.59 0.11
C ILE A 84 14.73 5.97 -0.32
N ALA A 85 13.41 6.20 -0.25
CA ALA A 85 12.81 7.48 -0.62
C ALA A 85 13.35 8.64 0.24
N GLU A 86 13.50 8.43 1.54
CA GLU A 86 14.06 9.42 2.46
C GLU A 86 15.55 9.68 2.21
N PHE A 87 16.35 8.63 2.07
CA PHE A 87 17.81 8.77 1.92
C PHE A 87 18.17 9.49 0.62
N PHE A 88 17.50 9.12 -0.48
CA PHE A 88 17.72 9.72 -1.79
C PHE A 88 16.86 10.97 -2.04
N SER A 89 16.01 11.38 -1.09
CA SER A 89 15.07 12.49 -1.24
C SER A 89 14.19 12.36 -2.50
N LEU A 90 13.71 11.14 -2.77
CA LEU A 90 12.83 10.85 -3.90
C LEU A 90 11.44 11.39 -3.60
N ARG A 91 11.01 12.43 -4.32
CA ARG A 91 9.72 13.11 -4.10
C ARG A 91 8.70 12.88 -5.21
N SER A 92 9.05 12.12 -6.24
CA SER A 92 8.16 11.85 -7.37
C SER A 92 6.98 10.98 -6.93
N PHE A 93 5.76 11.38 -7.28
CA PHE A 93 4.56 10.61 -6.95
C PHE A 93 4.54 9.27 -7.70
N TRP A 94 5.01 9.24 -8.96
CA TRP A 94 5.10 8.00 -9.75
C TRP A 94 5.98 6.95 -9.09
N LEU A 95 7.08 7.35 -8.45
CA LEU A 95 7.96 6.42 -7.73
C LEU A 95 7.27 5.81 -6.51
N HIS A 96 6.51 6.61 -5.76
CA HIS A 96 5.80 6.10 -4.58
C HIS A 96 4.62 5.21 -4.97
N MET A 97 3.92 5.52 -6.07
CA MET A 97 2.94 4.61 -6.65
C MET A 97 3.59 3.27 -6.99
N LEU A 98 4.73 3.29 -7.69
CA LEU A 98 5.48 2.08 -8.03
C LEU A 98 5.89 1.30 -6.77
N PHE A 99 6.42 1.96 -5.74
CA PHE A 99 6.77 1.32 -4.47
C PHE A 99 5.55 0.66 -3.81
N GLY A 100 4.39 1.33 -3.81
CA GLY A 100 3.15 0.75 -3.30
C GLY A 100 2.70 -0.48 -4.09
N GLY A 101 2.74 -0.42 -5.42
CA GLY A 101 2.41 -1.55 -6.30
C GLY A 101 3.35 -2.75 -6.09
N VAL A 102 4.67 -2.51 -6.02
CA VAL A 102 5.67 -3.56 -5.78
C VAL A 102 5.53 -4.15 -4.37
N ALA A 103 5.31 -3.33 -3.34
CA ALA A 103 5.09 -3.81 -1.99
C ALA A 103 3.82 -4.68 -1.89
N ALA A 104 2.73 -4.28 -2.56
CA ALA A 104 1.49 -5.05 -2.62
C ALA A 104 1.68 -6.38 -3.35
N ALA A 105 2.36 -6.37 -4.51
CA ALA A 105 2.69 -7.59 -5.25
C ALA A 105 3.52 -8.56 -4.40
N ALA A 106 4.58 -8.06 -3.75
CA ALA A 106 5.43 -8.85 -2.88
C ALA A 106 4.65 -9.43 -1.69
N GLY A 107 3.78 -8.64 -1.06
CA GLY A 107 2.91 -9.11 0.02
C GLY A 107 1.95 -10.22 -0.44
N PHE A 108 1.36 -10.08 -1.63
CA PHE A 108 0.49 -11.11 -2.20
C PHE A 108 1.26 -12.41 -2.51
N MET A 109 2.46 -12.31 -3.09
CA MET A 109 3.31 -13.49 -3.37
C MET A 109 3.68 -14.25 -2.09
N LEU A 110 3.85 -13.56 -0.96
CA LEU A 110 4.11 -14.19 0.34
C LEU A 110 2.90 -14.95 0.87
N LEU A 111 1.68 -14.45 0.61
CA LEU A 111 0.43 -15.09 1.04
C LEU A 111 0.06 -16.30 0.17
N TRP A 112 0.36 -16.25 -1.14
CA TRP A 112 -0.02 -17.29 -2.10
C TRP A 112 1.19 -17.83 -2.88
N PRO A 113 2.06 -18.66 -2.27
CA PRO A 113 3.26 -19.15 -2.93
C PRO A 113 2.96 -20.19 -4.04
N GLY A 114 2.01 -21.11 -3.84
CA GLY A 114 1.81 -22.29 -4.69
C GLY A 114 0.56 -22.24 -5.58
N ALA A 115 0.73 -21.82 -6.85
CA ALA A 115 -0.15 -22.09 -8.02
C ALA A 115 0.21 -21.09 -9.16
N PRO A 116 1.40 -21.21 -9.79
CA PRO A 116 1.78 -20.30 -10.87
C PRO A 116 0.89 -20.43 -12.12
N ASP A 117 0.26 -21.58 -12.30
CA ASP A 117 -0.55 -21.92 -13.47
C ASP A 117 -2.04 -21.56 -13.32
N ASP A 118 -2.44 -20.96 -12.20
CA ASP A 118 -3.82 -20.54 -11.95
C ASP A 118 -4.08 -19.15 -12.58
N PRO A 119 -4.96 -19.04 -13.60
CA PRO A 119 -5.29 -17.75 -14.22
C PRO A 119 -5.94 -16.76 -13.25
N GLU A 120 -6.69 -17.23 -12.25
CA GLU A 120 -7.37 -16.37 -11.28
C GLU A 120 -6.36 -15.64 -10.38
N ARG A 121 -5.26 -16.33 -10.03
CA ARG A 121 -4.14 -15.72 -9.29
C ARG A 121 -3.56 -14.50 -10.00
N TRP A 122 -3.43 -14.54 -11.32
CA TRP A 122 -2.86 -13.43 -12.08
C TRP A 122 -3.82 -12.25 -12.16
N ALA A 123 -5.12 -12.51 -12.23
CA ALA A 123 -6.15 -11.47 -12.14
C ALA A 123 -6.13 -10.79 -10.75
N ASP A 124 -6.13 -11.59 -9.68
CA ASP A 124 -6.07 -11.08 -8.30
C ASP A 124 -4.78 -10.29 -8.04
N MET A 125 -3.64 -10.78 -8.52
CA MET A 125 -2.38 -10.05 -8.47
C MET A 125 -2.49 -8.69 -9.16
N GLY A 126 -3.11 -8.64 -10.34
CA GLY A 126 -3.33 -7.39 -11.06
C GLY A 126 -4.18 -6.39 -10.27
N ILE A 127 -5.24 -6.87 -9.61
CA ILE A 127 -6.09 -6.05 -8.74
C ILE A 127 -5.31 -5.53 -7.53
N VAL A 128 -4.54 -6.40 -6.87
CA VAL A 128 -3.73 -6.05 -5.71
C VAL A 128 -2.62 -5.06 -6.07
N VAL A 129 -1.97 -5.22 -7.22
CA VAL A 129 -0.98 -4.25 -7.73
C VAL A 129 -1.65 -2.91 -7.98
N ALA A 130 -2.80 -2.88 -8.66
CA ALA A 130 -3.52 -1.64 -8.94
C ALA A 130 -3.94 -0.91 -7.65
N ALA A 131 -4.43 -1.64 -6.64
CA ALA A 131 -4.69 -1.10 -5.32
C ALA A 131 -3.43 -0.61 -4.61
N GLY A 132 -2.31 -1.32 -4.77
CA GLY A 132 -0.99 -0.91 -4.28
C GLY A 132 -0.51 0.41 -4.89
N LEU A 133 -0.79 0.67 -6.17
CA LEU A 133 -0.50 1.96 -6.81
C LEU A 133 -1.30 3.09 -6.14
N VAL A 134 -2.58 2.86 -5.85
CA VAL A 134 -3.43 3.82 -5.14
C VAL A 134 -2.91 4.08 -3.73
N ALA A 135 -2.56 3.02 -2.99
CA ALA A 135 -1.94 3.14 -1.66
C ALA A 135 -0.65 3.96 -1.71
N GLY A 136 0.23 3.68 -2.68
CA GLY A 136 1.47 4.42 -2.89
C GLY A 136 1.26 5.90 -3.20
N PHE A 137 0.21 6.23 -3.97
CA PHE A 137 -0.19 7.62 -4.19
C PHE A 137 -0.65 8.30 -2.90
N VAL A 138 -1.50 7.64 -2.10
CA VAL A 138 -1.97 8.16 -0.82
C VAL A 138 -0.82 8.37 0.17
N TYR A 139 0.09 7.41 0.26
CA TYR A 139 1.31 7.55 1.05
C TYR A 139 2.11 8.78 0.62
N TRP A 140 2.27 8.99 -0.69
CA TRP A 140 2.96 10.16 -1.21
C TRP A 140 2.27 11.47 -0.78
N LEU A 141 0.94 11.54 -0.82
CA LEU A 141 0.19 12.72 -0.39
C LEU A 141 0.45 13.10 1.07
N ILE A 142 0.67 12.11 1.94
CA ILE A 142 0.82 12.29 3.39
C ILE A 142 2.29 12.51 3.78
N ALA A 143 3.18 11.64 3.29
CA ALA A 143 4.58 11.60 3.72
C ALA A 143 5.56 11.86 2.57
N GLY A 144 5.29 11.40 1.35
CA GLY A 144 6.28 11.41 0.26
C GLY A 144 6.63 12.78 -0.34
N ARG A 145 5.77 13.80 -0.24
CA ARG A 145 6.06 15.14 -0.82
C ARG A 145 7.31 15.80 -0.24
N ASP A 146 7.50 15.61 1.07
CA ASP A 146 8.58 16.21 1.84
C ASP A 146 9.74 15.22 2.10
N ALA A 147 9.84 14.15 1.30
CA ALA A 147 10.90 13.15 1.45
C ALA A 147 12.30 13.77 1.37
N GLY A 148 13.16 13.34 2.29
CA GLY A 148 14.52 13.82 2.42
C GLY A 148 14.83 14.47 3.77
N PHE A 149 15.96 14.11 4.37
CA PHE A 149 16.48 14.74 5.58
C PHE A 149 17.13 16.12 5.35
N ARG A 150 17.03 16.68 4.14
CA ARG A 150 17.73 17.91 3.75
C ARG A 150 16.97 19.17 4.22
N ARG A 151 17.10 19.52 5.51
CA ARG A 151 17.37 20.87 6.10
C ARG A 151 17.00 20.91 7.60
N PRO A 152 17.84 21.45 8.53
CA PRO A 152 19.05 22.27 8.34
C PRO A 152 20.29 21.70 9.09
N LEU A 153 21.22 21.05 8.37
CA LEU A 153 22.59 20.81 8.89
C LEU A 153 23.62 21.76 8.27
N ILE A 154 23.33 22.35 7.10
CA ILE A 154 24.27 23.18 6.34
C ILE A 154 24.09 24.68 6.63
N GLU A 155 22.94 25.11 7.15
CA GLU A 155 22.64 26.53 7.41
C GLU A 155 23.26 27.08 8.72
N ARG A 156 24.09 26.29 9.42
CA ARG A 156 24.77 26.70 10.66
C ARG A 156 26.29 26.78 10.56
N LEU A 157 26.85 26.65 9.35
CA LEU A 157 28.29 26.71 9.10
C LEU A 157 28.69 27.75 8.04
N GLY A 158 27.76 28.66 7.67
CA GLY A 158 28.01 29.78 6.77
C GLY A 158 27.75 31.10 7.47
#